data_AF-A0A7W3T8X6-F1
#
_entry.id   AF-A0A7W3T8X6-F1
#
_cell.length_a   1.000
_cell.length_b   1.000
_cell.length_c   1.000
_cell.angle_alpha   90.00
_cell.angle_beta   90.00
_cell.angle_gamma   90.00
#
_symmetry.space_group_name_H-M   'P 1'
#
loop_
_entity.id
_entity.type
_entity.pdbx_description
1 polymer ?
#
loop_
_entity_poly.entity_id
_entity_poly.type
_entity_poly.pdbx_seq_one_letter_code
_entity_poly.pdbx_strand_id
1 'polypeptide(L)'
;MSQHNDWAEMQAALRTASDIGFAEEMPTGEQAEFLVDALRRALVAAQGLTTGPGATGCRIHPHGAIDPLYGDKDDPLPPGWGKCLLCNDRRRRAASARRRAMPR
;
A
#
# COMPACT_ATOMS: atom_id res chain seq x y z
N MET A 1 1.22 5.15 -1.16
CA MET A 1 1.17 5.77 0.18
C MET A 1 1.42 4.67 1.22
N SER A 2 1.90 5.02 2.41
CA SER A 2 2.09 4.05 3.51
C SER A 2 0.80 3.94 4.32
N GLN A 3 0.52 2.76 4.93
CA GLN A 3 -0.67 2.58 5.78
C GLN A 3 -0.79 3.62 6.91
N HIS A 4 0.34 4.14 7.41
CA HIS A 4 0.34 5.25 8.39
C HIS A 4 -0.17 6.56 7.80
N ASN A 5 0.19 6.87 6.54
CA ASN A 5 -0.33 8.04 5.84
C ASN A 5 -1.81 7.85 5.50
N ASP A 6 -2.22 6.64 5.11
CA ASP A 6 -3.63 6.34 4.82
C ASP A 6 -4.49 6.46 6.08
N TRP A 7 -3.99 6.02 7.24
CA TRP A 7 -4.66 6.20 8.53
C TRP A 7 -4.79 7.68 8.90
N ALA A 8 -3.71 8.46 8.76
CA ALA A 8 -3.73 9.89 9.09
C ALA A 8 -4.68 10.67 8.17
N GLU A 9 -4.69 10.36 6.87
CA GLU A 9 -5.58 10.98 5.89
C GLU A 9 -7.05 10.63 6.18
N MET A 10 -7.34 9.36 6.49
CA MET A 10 -8.70 8.94 6.88
C MET A 10 -9.19 9.70 8.11
N GLN A 11 -8.36 9.82 9.16
CA GLN A 11 -8.70 10.55 10.38
C GLN A 11 -8.94 12.04 10.12
N ALA A 12 -8.10 12.68 9.31
CA ALA A 12 -8.27 14.09 8.96
C ALA A 12 -9.58 14.32 8.20
N ALA A 13 -9.86 13.50 7.19
CA ALA A 13 -11.07 13.62 6.38
C ALA A 13 -12.36 13.38 7.19
N LEU A 14 -12.38 12.39 8.10
CA LEU A 14 -13.51 12.15 8.99
C LEU A 14 -13.76 13.29 9.97
N ARG A 15 -12.70 13.97 10.44
CA ARG A 15 -12.83 15.14 11.30
C ARG A 15 -13.52 16.29 10.56
N THR A 16 -13.09 16.59 9.33
CA THR A 16 -13.75 17.59 8.48
C THR A 16 -15.22 17.26 8.23
N ALA A 17 -15.54 15.99 7.93
CA ALA A 17 -16.93 15.57 7.73
C ALA A 17 -17.77 15.73 9.02
N SER A 18 -17.18 15.41 10.18
CA SER A 18 -17.82 15.59 11.49
C SER A 18 -18.07 17.06 11.78
N ASP A 19 -17.08 17.93 11.56
CA ASP A 19 -17.20 19.37 11.82
C ASP A 19 -18.35 20.00 11.01
N ILE A 20 -18.57 19.55 9.76
CA ILE A 20 -19.71 19.99 8.93
C ILE A 20 -21.03 19.38 9.42
N GLY A 21 -21.04 18.07 9.74
CA GLY A 21 -22.26 17.36 10.16
C GLY A 21 -22.80 17.77 11.54
N PHE A 22 -21.94 18.25 12.43
CA PHE A 22 -22.31 18.72 13.78
C PHE A 22 -22.64 20.21 13.85
N ALA A 23 -22.74 20.91 12.72
CA ALA A 23 -23.09 22.33 12.70
C ALA A 23 -24.53 22.65 13.16
N GLU A 24 -25.32 21.65 13.60
CA GLU A 24 -26.73 21.71 14.05
C GLU A 24 -27.72 22.36 13.06
N GLU A 25 -27.27 22.72 11.86
CA GLU A 25 -28.04 23.26 10.75
C GLU A 25 -27.79 22.43 9.47
N MET A 26 -28.76 22.40 8.56
CA MET A 26 -28.59 21.74 7.26
C MET A 26 -27.46 22.40 6.47
N PRO A 27 -26.48 21.63 5.92
CA PRO A 27 -25.41 22.20 5.12
C PRO A 27 -25.95 22.97 3.91
N THR A 28 -25.37 24.14 3.64
CA THR A 28 -25.57 24.83 2.35
C THR A 28 -25.06 23.96 1.19
N GLY A 29 -25.41 24.29 -0.05
CA GLY A 29 -24.93 23.54 -1.23
C GLY A 29 -23.41 23.41 -1.29
N GLU A 30 -22.70 24.49 -0.99
CA GLU A 30 -21.22 24.49 -0.94
C GLU A 30 -20.69 23.65 0.23
N GLN A 31 -21.28 23.74 1.42
CA GLN A 31 -20.91 22.89 2.57
C GLN A 31 -21.17 21.41 2.29
N ALA A 32 -22.24 21.09 1.55
CA ALA A 32 -22.55 19.73 1.13
C ALA A 32 -21.49 19.19 0.14
N GLU A 33 -20.97 20.02 -0.76
CA GLU A 33 -19.86 19.63 -1.65
C GLU A 33 -18.59 19.31 -0.86
N PHE A 34 -18.22 20.14 0.12
CA PHE A 34 -17.09 19.88 1.00
C PHE A 34 -17.28 18.60 1.84
N LEU A 35 -18.50 18.34 2.31
CA LEU A 35 -18.83 17.11 3.02
C LEU A 35 -18.65 15.88 2.13
N VAL A 36 -19.13 15.94 0.88
CA VAL A 36 -18.98 14.85 -0.08
C VAL A 36 -17.52 14.58 -0.41
N ASP A 37 -16.69 15.62 -0.59
CA ASP A 37 -15.26 15.47 -0.83
C ASP A 37 -14.55 14.81 0.37
N ALA A 38 -14.82 15.30 1.58
CA ALA A 38 -14.24 14.73 2.81
C ALA A 38 -14.60 13.25 2.97
N LEU A 39 -15.87 12.87 2.74
CA LEU A 39 -16.31 11.48 2.82
C LEU A 39 -15.65 10.60 1.73
N ARG A 40 -15.47 11.11 0.52
CA ARG A 40 -14.76 10.38 -0.56
C ARG A 40 -13.29 10.15 -0.20
N ARG A 41 -12.60 11.16 0.33
CA ARG A 41 -11.21 11.04 0.78
C ARG A 41 -11.08 10.02 1.91
N ALA A 42 -11.99 10.06 2.89
CA ALA A 42 -12.04 9.08 3.97
C ALA A 42 -12.25 7.65 3.43
N LEU A 43 -13.17 7.46 2.48
CA LEU A 43 -13.42 6.16 1.85
C LEU A 43 -12.17 5.61 1.13
N VAL A 44 -11.52 6.43 0.30
CA VAL A 44 -10.32 6.02 -0.44
C VAL A 44 -9.19 5.64 0.51
N ALA A 45 -8.97 6.43 1.56
CA ALA A 45 -7.96 6.15 2.58
C ALA A 45 -8.28 4.86 3.34
N ALA A 46 -9.54 4.63 3.73
CA ALA A 46 -9.99 3.41 4.38
C ALA A 46 -9.82 2.17 3.46
N GLN A 47 -10.08 2.30 2.16
CA GLN A 47 -9.81 1.23 1.19
C GLN A 47 -8.32 0.86 1.17
N GLY A 48 -7.42 1.85 1.25
CA GLY A 48 -5.98 1.62 1.43
C GLY A 48 -5.66 0.74 2.65
N LEU A 49 -6.37 0.95 3.75
CA LEU A 49 -6.24 0.14 4.98
C LEU A 49 -6.79 -1.28 4.82
N THR A 50 -7.91 -1.47 4.11
CA THR A 50 -8.48 -2.82 3.86
C THR A 50 -7.60 -3.72 3.01
N THR A 51 -6.64 -3.13 2.28
CA THR A 51 -5.75 -3.87 1.39
C THR A 51 -4.63 -4.61 2.16
N GLY A 52 -4.54 -4.42 3.49
CA GLY A 52 -3.59 -5.10 4.39
C GLY A 52 -2.11 -4.82 4.05
N PRO A 53 -1.14 -5.53 4.67
CA PRO A 53 0.21 -5.57 4.09
C PRO A 53 0.04 -6.17 2.70
N GLY A 54 0.17 -5.35 1.66
CA GLY A 54 -0.29 -5.69 0.30
C GLY A 54 0.18 -7.06 -0.19
N ALA A 55 -0.38 -7.55 -1.29
CA ALA A 55 -0.32 -8.96 -1.73
C ALA A 55 1.06 -9.65 -1.68
N THR A 56 2.17 -8.90 -1.66
CA THR A 56 3.53 -9.43 -1.51
C THR A 56 4.00 -9.68 -0.08
N GLY A 57 3.33 -9.15 0.95
CA GLY A 57 3.77 -9.23 2.35
C GLY A 57 5.08 -8.49 2.67
N CYS A 58 5.57 -7.62 1.77
CA CYS A 58 6.82 -6.89 1.96
C CYS A 58 6.60 -5.56 2.71
N ARG A 59 7.48 -5.24 3.68
CA ARG A 59 7.45 -3.94 4.39
C ARG A 59 7.87 -2.76 3.51
N ILE A 60 8.67 -3.01 2.48
CA ILE A 60 9.20 -2.00 1.56
C ILE A 60 8.27 -1.80 0.36
N HIS A 61 7.75 -2.90 -0.19
CA HIS A 61 6.88 -2.88 -1.37
C HIS A 61 5.59 -3.66 -1.10
N PRO A 62 4.71 -3.19 -0.20
CA PRO A 62 3.49 -3.93 0.17
C PRO A 62 2.67 -4.30 -1.08
N HIS A 63 2.48 -3.35 -2.01
CA HIS A 63 1.76 -3.55 -3.27
C HIS A 63 2.67 -3.80 -4.49
N GLY A 64 3.89 -4.30 -4.28
CA GLY A 64 4.77 -4.68 -5.39
C GLY A 64 4.17 -5.80 -6.25
N ALA A 65 4.77 -6.04 -7.43
CA ALA A 65 4.43 -7.23 -8.21
C ALA A 65 4.79 -8.51 -7.41
N ILE A 66 3.94 -9.53 -7.51
CA ILE A 66 4.22 -10.86 -6.95
C ILE A 66 5.22 -11.58 -7.86
N ASP A 67 6.25 -12.19 -7.27
CA ASP A 67 7.21 -13.01 -8.00
C ASP A 67 6.52 -14.28 -8.52
N PRO A 68 6.50 -14.54 -9.84
CA PRO A 68 5.81 -15.69 -10.42
C PRO A 68 6.40 -17.03 -9.94
N LEU A 69 7.66 -17.06 -9.50
CA LEU A 69 8.28 -18.27 -8.92
C LEU A 69 7.81 -18.55 -7.49
N TYR A 70 7.06 -17.63 -6.88
CA TYR A 70 6.52 -17.86 -5.54
C TYR A 70 5.37 -18.87 -5.59
N GLY A 71 5.63 -20.08 -5.09
CA GLY A 71 4.67 -21.20 -5.12
C GLY A 71 4.73 -22.03 -6.40
N ASP A 72 5.69 -21.75 -7.29
CA ASP A 72 6.05 -22.65 -8.39
C ASP A 72 6.66 -23.94 -7.81
N LYS A 73 6.21 -25.08 -8.31
CA LYS A 73 6.63 -26.41 -7.82
C LYS A 73 7.85 -26.92 -8.57
N ASP A 74 8.02 -26.48 -9.81
CA ASP A 74 9.06 -26.92 -10.73
C ASP A 74 10.29 -26.00 -10.64
N ASP A 75 10.08 -24.71 -10.33
CA ASP A 75 11.15 -23.73 -10.05
C ASP A 75 10.85 -22.87 -8.80
N PRO A 76 10.87 -23.45 -7.60
CA PRO A 76 10.55 -22.73 -6.38
C PRO A 76 11.60 -21.68 -6.04
N LEU A 77 11.15 -20.57 -5.47
CA LEU A 77 12.05 -19.57 -4.89
C LEU A 77 12.96 -20.18 -3.81
N PRO A 78 14.23 -19.72 -3.70
CA PRO A 78 15.12 -20.18 -2.65
C PRO A 78 14.59 -19.91 -1.24
N PRO A 79 15.00 -20.70 -0.23
CA PRO A 79 14.60 -20.47 1.16
C PRO A 79 14.87 -19.03 1.63
N GLY A 80 13.90 -18.44 2.34
CA GLY A 80 13.99 -17.06 2.85
C GLY A 80 13.65 -15.96 1.83
N TRP A 81 13.19 -16.32 0.63
CA TRP A 81 12.65 -15.38 -0.34
C TRP A 81 11.14 -15.22 -0.16
N GLY A 82 10.68 -13.98 -0.32
CA GLY A 82 9.27 -13.62 -0.15
C GLY A 82 8.54 -13.53 -1.47
N LYS A 83 7.28 -13.10 -1.42
CA LYS A 83 6.43 -12.93 -2.61
C LYS A 83 6.79 -11.71 -3.45
N CYS A 84 7.63 -10.79 -2.96
CA CYS A 84 7.87 -9.51 -3.62
C CYS A 84 8.91 -9.62 -4.75
N LEU A 85 8.46 -9.47 -6.00
CA LEU A 85 9.31 -9.51 -7.20
C LEU A 85 10.44 -8.46 -7.13
N LEU A 86 10.14 -7.23 -6.71
CA LEU A 86 11.13 -6.14 -6.65
C LEU A 86 12.28 -6.44 -5.68
N CYS A 87 11.96 -6.99 -4.50
CA CYS A 87 12.97 -7.40 -3.53
C CYS A 87 13.78 -8.59 -4.02
N ASN A 88 13.11 -9.55 -4.65
CA ASN A 88 13.74 -10.75 -5.19
C ASN A 88 14.67 -10.39 -6.36
N ASP A 89 14.26 -9.52 -7.28
CA ASP A 89 15.08 -9.02 -8.38
C ASP A 89 16.35 -8.32 -7.90
N ARG A 90 16.23 -7.50 -6.84
CA ARG A 90 17.40 -6.87 -6.21
C ARG A 90 18.39 -7.93 -5.70
N ARG A 91 17.89 -9.01 -5.07
CA ARG A 91 18.70 -10.15 -4.63
C ARG A 91 19.33 -10.90 -5.82
N ARG A 92 18.57 -11.15 -6.91
CA ARG A 92 19.08 -11.79 -8.14
C ARG A 92 20.22 -11.01 -8.77
N ARG A 93 20.09 -9.68 -8.84
CA ARG A 93 21.13 -8.78 -9.35
C ARG A 93 22.39 -8.81 -8.47
N ALA A 94 22.22 -8.74 -7.15
CA ALA A 94 23.34 -8.83 -6.21
C ALA A 94 24.09 -10.17 -6.31
N ALA A 95 23.37 -11.30 -6.41
CA ALA A 95 23.97 -12.62 -6.58
C ALA A 95 24.72 -12.75 -7.92
N SER A 96 24.16 -12.21 -9.00
CA SER A 96 24.79 -12.22 -10.33
C SER A 96 26.03 -11.35 -10.40
N ALA A 97 26.03 -10.20 -9.71
CA ALA A 97 27.20 -9.34 -9.59
C ALA A 97 28.36 -10.04 -8.86
N ARG A 98 28.07 -10.75 -7.75
CA ARG A 98 29.07 -11.52 -6.99
C ARG A 98 29.72 -12.62 -7.84
N ARG A 99 28.93 -13.36 -8.64
CA ARG A 99 29.46 -14.39 -9.54
C ARG A 99 30.39 -13.83 -10.61
N ARG A 100 30.08 -12.65 -11.14
CA ARG A 100 30.93 -11.98 -12.16
C ARG A 100 32.23 -11.43 -11.58
N ALA A 101 32.24 -11.07 -10.30
CA ALA A 101 33.41 -10.50 -9.62
C ALA A 101 34.41 -11.56 -9.12
N MET A 102 34.08 -12.86 -9.21
CA MET A 102 34.97 -13.94 -8.80
C MET A 102 35.71 -14.47 -10.05
N PRO A 103 37.03 -14.22 -10.20
CA PRO A 103 37.80 -14.79 -11.31
C PRO A 103 37.90 -16.31 -11.13
N ARG A 104 37.84 -17.04 -12.25
CA ARG A 104 37.92 -18.51 -12.31
C ARG A 104 39.30 -19.02 -11.95
#